data_AF-A0AB35VTP4-F1
#
_entry.id   AF-A0AB35VTP4-F1
#
_cell.length_a   1.000
_cell.length_b   1.000
_cell.length_c   1.000
_cell.angle_alpha   90.00
_cell.angle_beta   90.00
_cell.angle_gamma   90.00
#
_symmetry.space_group_name_H-M   'P 1'
#
loop_
_entity.id
_entity.type
_entity.pdbx_description
1 polymer ?
#
loop_
_entity_poly.entity_id
_entity_poly.type
_entity_poly.pdbx_seq_one_letter_code
_entity_poly.pdbx_strand_id
1 'polypeptide(L)'
;MRTLAISTLLLGTVLSPMVFAQDDNALHYNIVNVQAEASRQVSNDEMHATLYIEKSNKQPAELSNQINQLMNQALATSRKYPQVKVETGAQSTYPIYDNDSNKLKEWRGRAEIRLESKDFKAASQLVNELQQNFQTQSINFTVSDEQRKKVENELMVEASKNFQQRAQMLTQAWNKNQYTLVNLNLNTNNYFPQPVMRASMAKFAMAEAAPAQDMAAGESKITVNANGSIQFK
;
A
#
# COMPACT_ATOMS: atom_id res chain seq x y z
N MET A 1 -20.42 80.60 50.89
CA MET A 1 -21.19 80.34 49.66
C MET A 1 -20.46 79.25 48.88
N ARG A 2 -21.17 78.18 48.50
CA ARG A 2 -21.02 77.35 47.28
C ARG A 2 -19.64 76.72 46.91
N THR A 3 -19.64 75.37 46.90
CA THR A 3 -19.15 74.40 45.85
C THR A 3 -17.64 74.40 45.48
N LEU A 4 -16.89 73.34 45.14
CA LEU A 4 -17.02 71.95 44.60
C LEU A 4 -15.74 71.15 45.04
N ALA A 5 -15.81 69.88 45.46
CA ALA A 5 -15.63 68.61 44.71
C ALA A 5 -14.27 68.38 43.98
N ILE A 6 -13.57 67.26 44.29
CA ILE A 6 -13.19 66.13 43.40
C ILE A 6 -11.96 65.34 43.92
N SER A 7 -12.11 64.02 43.89
CA SER A 7 -11.23 62.90 44.29
C SER A 7 -10.02 62.64 43.37
N THR A 8 -8.97 61.98 43.89
CA THR A 8 -8.12 61.00 43.17
C THR A 8 -7.31 60.15 44.17
N LEU A 9 -7.69 58.91 44.48
CA LEU A 9 -7.40 57.62 43.80
C LEU A 9 -5.97 57.07 44.10
N LEU A 10 -5.84 56.24 45.14
CA LEU A 10 -4.72 55.33 45.35
C LEU A 10 -4.92 54.09 44.48
N LEU A 11 -3.97 53.81 43.57
CA LEU A 11 -3.96 52.61 42.75
C LEU A 11 -2.86 51.67 43.25
N GLY A 12 -3.22 50.73 44.14
CA GLY A 12 -2.36 49.62 44.55
C GLY A 12 -2.67 48.39 43.69
N THR A 13 -1.90 48.18 42.62
CA THR A 13 -1.97 46.96 41.81
C THR A 13 -1.35 45.79 42.56
N VAL A 14 -2.18 44.91 43.10
CA VAL A 14 -1.78 43.60 43.60
C VAL A 14 -1.72 42.66 42.39
N LEU A 15 -0.52 42.32 41.92
CA LEU A 15 -0.34 41.21 40.98
C LEU A 15 -0.49 39.90 41.74
N SER A 16 -1.66 39.27 41.63
CA SER A 16 -1.83 37.87 41.98
C SER A 16 -1.27 37.01 40.84
N PRO A 17 -0.32 36.09 41.08
CA PRO A 17 -0.03 35.07 40.08
C PRO A 17 -1.23 34.11 40.02
N MET A 18 -1.95 34.10 38.89
CA MET A 18 -2.81 32.96 38.56
C MET A 18 -1.89 31.76 38.35
N VAL A 19 -1.80 30.90 39.37
CA VAL A 19 -1.27 29.55 39.21
C VAL A 19 -2.32 28.78 38.43
N PHE A 20 -2.07 28.55 37.14
CA PHE A 20 -2.78 27.53 36.39
C PHE A 20 -2.31 26.17 36.91
N ALA A 21 -3.08 25.57 37.81
CA ALA A 21 -2.98 24.14 38.04
C ALA A 21 -3.49 23.44 36.77
N GLN A 22 -2.56 23.00 35.92
CA GLN A 22 -2.87 21.96 34.94
C GLN A 22 -3.18 20.69 35.73
N ASP A 23 -4.47 20.37 35.82
CA ASP A 23 -4.97 19.12 36.38
C ASP A 23 -4.70 17.99 35.36
N ASP A 24 -3.42 17.65 35.18
CA ASP A 24 -2.94 16.68 34.17
C ASP A 24 -2.52 15.35 34.82
N ASN A 25 -3.14 15.01 35.95
CA ASN A 25 -2.83 13.80 36.70
C ASN A 25 -4.08 13.13 37.27
N ALA A 26 -5.18 13.13 36.51
CA ALA A 26 -6.31 12.28 36.81
C ALA A 26 -5.86 10.82 36.70
N LEU A 27 -5.61 10.18 37.84
CA LEU A 27 -5.31 8.74 37.89
C LEU A 27 -6.46 7.98 37.24
N HIS A 28 -6.21 7.42 36.07
CA HIS A 28 -7.19 6.63 35.34
C HIS A 28 -7.21 5.19 35.86
N TYR A 29 -8.07 4.92 36.84
CA TYR A 29 -8.25 3.58 37.39
C TYR A 29 -9.11 2.69 36.50
N ASN A 30 -8.88 1.37 36.61
CA ASN A 30 -9.65 0.31 35.94
C ASN A 30 -9.64 0.35 34.40
N ILE A 31 -8.59 0.92 33.79
CA ILE A 31 -8.41 0.86 32.34
C ILE A 31 -7.71 -0.46 31.96
N VAL A 32 -8.26 -1.13 30.96
CA VAL A 32 -7.69 -2.33 30.36
C VAL A 32 -7.52 -2.12 28.86
N ASN A 33 -6.32 -2.40 28.37
CA ASN A 33 -6.03 -2.40 26.94
C ASN A 33 -6.46 -3.74 26.34
N VAL A 34 -7.21 -3.68 25.26
CA VAL A 34 -7.74 -4.83 24.53
C VAL A 34 -7.24 -4.76 23.10
N GLN A 35 -6.81 -5.90 22.59
CA GLN A 35 -6.40 -6.07 21.21
C GLN A 35 -7.19 -7.22 20.61
N ALA A 36 -7.66 -7.04 19.38
CA ALA A 36 -8.33 -8.06 18.59
C ALA A 36 -7.94 -7.88 17.12
N GLU A 37 -8.10 -8.93 16.33
CA GLU A 37 -7.92 -8.87 14.88
C GLU A 37 -9.02 -9.67 14.18
N ALA A 38 -9.22 -9.36 12.91
CA ALA A 38 -9.95 -10.19 11.97
C ALA A 38 -9.14 -10.29 10.67
N SER A 39 -9.11 -11.47 10.05
CA SER A 39 -8.36 -11.66 8.82
C SER A 39 -9.03 -12.63 7.87
N ARG A 40 -8.81 -12.44 6.57
CA ARG A 40 -9.40 -13.28 5.51
C ARG A 40 -8.42 -13.50 4.37
N GLN A 41 -8.43 -14.72 3.82
CA GLN A 41 -7.78 -15.04 2.55
C GLN A 41 -8.71 -14.67 1.41
N VAL A 42 -8.20 -13.93 0.43
CA VAL A 42 -8.97 -13.39 -0.70
C VAL A 42 -8.22 -13.73 -1.98
N SER A 43 -8.91 -14.31 -2.95
CA SER A 43 -8.34 -14.60 -4.26
C SER A 43 -7.88 -13.31 -4.94
N ASN A 44 -6.68 -13.36 -5.51
CA ASN A 44 -6.16 -12.25 -6.31
C ASN A 44 -6.95 -12.13 -7.62
N ASP A 45 -7.42 -10.92 -7.91
CA ASP A 45 -8.28 -10.59 -9.05
C ASP A 45 -7.67 -9.51 -9.95
N GLU A 46 -6.42 -9.11 -9.71
CA GLU A 46 -5.69 -8.12 -10.51
C GLU A 46 -4.28 -8.59 -10.84
N MET A 47 -3.90 -8.46 -12.11
CA MET A 47 -2.57 -8.79 -12.63
C MET A 47 -1.79 -7.50 -12.84
N HIS A 48 -0.55 -7.48 -12.34
CA HIS A 48 0.43 -6.45 -12.64
C HIS A 48 1.61 -7.07 -13.39
N ALA A 49 1.91 -6.56 -14.59
CA ALA A 49 3.11 -6.95 -15.33
C ALA A 49 4.01 -5.73 -15.58
N THR A 50 5.32 -5.93 -15.46
CA THR A 50 6.33 -4.95 -15.87
C THR A 50 7.15 -5.57 -16.98
N LEU A 51 7.22 -4.86 -18.11
CA LEU A 51 8.05 -5.20 -19.24
C LEU A 51 9.04 -4.07 -19.47
N TYR A 52 10.20 -4.37 -20.04
CA TYR A 52 11.22 -3.37 -20.32
C TYR A 52 11.89 -3.59 -21.66
N ILE A 53 12.38 -2.49 -22.24
CA ILE A 53 13.35 -2.52 -23.32
C ILE A 53 14.69 -2.03 -22.81
N GLU A 54 15.76 -2.65 -23.29
CA GLU A 54 17.12 -2.18 -23.08
C GLU A 54 17.85 -2.17 -24.43
N LYS A 55 18.46 -1.04 -24.77
CA LYS A 55 19.21 -0.83 -26.01
C LYS A 55 20.50 -0.10 -25.71
N SER A 56 21.49 -0.24 -26.60
CA SER A 56 22.73 0.51 -26.51
C SER A 56 23.06 1.15 -27.87
N ASN A 57 23.64 2.35 -27.85
CA ASN A 57 24.12 3.07 -29.04
C ASN A 57 25.27 4.00 -28.65
N LYS A 58 26.22 4.24 -29.55
CA LYS A 58 27.29 5.23 -29.37
C LYS A 58 26.76 6.67 -29.29
N GLN A 59 25.64 6.96 -29.95
CA GLN A 59 24.99 8.27 -29.96
C GLN A 59 23.77 8.29 -29.03
N PRO A 60 23.78 9.10 -27.94
CA PRO A 60 22.65 9.21 -27.01
C PRO A 60 21.33 9.63 -27.66
N ALA A 61 21.40 10.54 -28.63
CA ALA A 61 20.21 11.04 -29.31
C ALA A 61 19.52 9.95 -30.14
N GLU A 62 20.30 9.15 -30.86
CA GLU A 62 19.77 8.01 -31.61
C GLU A 62 19.21 6.92 -30.68
N LEU A 63 19.88 6.65 -29.56
CA LEU A 63 19.39 5.73 -28.52
C LEU A 63 18.02 6.15 -28.01
N SER A 64 17.87 7.44 -27.64
CA SER A 64 16.61 7.98 -27.13
C SER A 64 15.51 7.88 -28.18
N ASN A 65 15.80 8.23 -29.44
CA ASN A 65 14.85 8.12 -30.54
C ASN A 65 14.37 6.67 -30.76
N GLN A 66 15.30 5.71 -30.76
CA GLN A 66 14.96 4.28 -30.92
C GLN A 66 14.07 3.78 -29.76
N ILE A 67 14.43 4.10 -28.51
CA ILE A 67 13.62 3.73 -27.34
C ILE A 67 12.23 4.35 -27.42
N ASN A 68 12.13 5.65 -27.73
CA ASN A 68 10.85 6.36 -27.82
C ASN A 68 9.95 5.78 -28.92
N GLN A 69 10.52 5.41 -30.08
CA GLN A 69 9.77 4.75 -31.15
C GLN A 69 9.18 3.41 -30.70
N LEU A 70 9.97 2.57 -30.03
CA LEU A 70 9.51 1.27 -29.50
C LEU A 70 8.46 1.44 -28.40
N MET A 71 8.63 2.41 -27.50
CA MET A 71 7.64 2.75 -26.47
C MET A 71 6.31 3.22 -27.09
N ASN A 72 6.37 4.09 -28.10
CA ASN A 72 5.17 4.56 -28.80
C ASN A 72 4.46 3.42 -29.54
N GLN A 73 5.21 2.49 -30.14
CA GLN A 73 4.64 1.29 -30.75
C GLN A 73 3.95 0.40 -29.69
N ALA A 74 4.57 0.20 -28.52
CA ALA A 74 3.95 -0.55 -27.44
C ALA A 74 2.63 0.09 -26.96
N LEU A 75 2.61 1.42 -26.81
CA LEU A 75 1.40 2.17 -26.46
C LEU A 75 0.33 2.14 -27.58
N ALA A 76 0.73 2.01 -28.84
CA ALA A 76 -0.21 1.83 -29.94
C ALA A 76 -0.82 0.43 -29.93
N THR A 77 0.00 -0.60 -29.67
CA THR A 77 -0.45 -1.99 -29.53
C THR A 77 -1.40 -2.16 -28.35
N SER A 78 -1.11 -1.53 -27.20
CA SER A 78 -1.96 -1.63 -26.01
C SER A 78 -3.37 -1.06 -26.21
N ARG A 79 -3.56 -0.10 -27.12
CA ARG A 79 -4.90 0.46 -27.44
C ARG A 79 -5.88 -0.58 -27.98
N LYS A 80 -5.41 -1.73 -28.48
CA LYS A 80 -6.27 -2.86 -28.87
C LYS A 80 -6.92 -3.57 -27.67
N TYR A 81 -6.42 -3.31 -26.46
CA TYR A 81 -6.81 -3.96 -25.21
C TYR A 81 -7.33 -2.93 -24.20
N PRO A 82 -8.52 -2.33 -24.40
CA PRO A 82 -9.04 -1.26 -23.54
C PRO A 82 -9.25 -1.69 -22.08
N GLN A 83 -9.37 -2.99 -21.82
CA GLN A 83 -9.47 -3.61 -20.50
C GLN A 83 -8.14 -3.67 -19.74
N VAL A 84 -7.00 -3.43 -20.41
CA VAL A 84 -5.68 -3.41 -19.79
C VAL A 84 -5.23 -1.96 -19.64
N LYS A 85 -5.05 -1.53 -18.39
CA LYS A 85 -4.45 -0.25 -18.08
C LYS A 85 -2.95 -0.33 -18.33
N VAL A 86 -2.41 0.63 -19.08
CA VAL A 86 -1.00 0.64 -19.48
C VAL A 86 -0.37 1.99 -19.17
N GLU A 87 0.76 1.97 -18.47
CA GLU A 87 1.50 3.15 -18.06
C GLU A 87 2.99 3.00 -18.40
N THR A 88 3.67 4.10 -18.71
CA THR A 88 5.13 4.11 -18.84
C THR A 88 5.77 4.10 -17.45
N GLY A 89 6.73 3.20 -17.24
CA GLY A 89 7.48 3.07 -15.99
C GLY A 89 8.74 3.92 -15.95
N ALA A 90 9.76 3.43 -15.25
CA ALA A 90 11.04 4.12 -15.15
C ALA A 90 11.79 4.14 -16.50
N GLN A 91 12.49 5.23 -16.77
CA GLN A 91 13.41 5.35 -17.90
C GLN A 91 14.76 5.86 -17.40
N SER A 92 15.83 5.23 -17.87
CA SER A 92 17.20 5.59 -17.51
C SER A 92 18.11 5.50 -18.73
N THR A 93 19.18 6.30 -18.72
CA THR A 93 20.22 6.25 -19.73
C THR A 93 21.56 6.53 -19.06
N TYR A 94 22.55 5.69 -19.30
CA TYR A 94 23.85 5.76 -18.64
C TYR A 94 24.98 5.34 -19.59
N PRO A 95 26.18 5.91 -19.43
CA PRO A 95 27.33 5.54 -20.26
C PRO A 95 27.89 4.17 -19.84
N ILE A 96 28.35 3.42 -20.83
CA ILE A 96 29.11 2.19 -20.68
C ILE A 96 30.54 2.49 -21.10
N TYR A 97 31.50 2.23 -20.22
CA TYR A 97 32.92 2.39 -20.49
C TYR A 97 33.56 1.05 -20.84
N ASP A 98 34.62 1.11 -21.64
CA ASP A 98 35.46 -0.03 -21.94
C ASP A 98 36.36 -0.36 -20.73
N ASN A 99 36.43 -1.65 -20.37
CA ASN A 99 37.11 -2.08 -19.15
C ASN A 99 38.63 -1.87 -19.21
N ASP A 100 39.23 -1.95 -20.40
CA ASP A 100 40.68 -1.90 -20.55
C ASP A 100 41.18 -0.46 -20.74
N SER A 101 40.44 0.35 -21.49
CA SER A 101 40.86 1.70 -21.85
C SER A 101 40.21 2.82 -21.03
N ASN A 102 39.20 2.51 -20.20
CA ASN A 102 38.35 3.46 -19.47
C ASN A 102 37.74 4.55 -20.38
N LYS A 103 37.65 4.29 -21.69
CA LYS A 103 37.04 5.18 -22.67
C LYS A 103 35.56 4.87 -22.81
N LEU A 104 34.76 5.89 -23.13
CA LEU A 104 33.35 5.71 -23.43
C LEU A 104 33.19 4.73 -24.60
N LYS A 105 32.50 3.61 -24.37
CA LYS A 105 32.22 2.59 -25.37
C LYS A 105 30.89 2.88 -26.08
N GLU A 106 29.84 3.08 -25.29
CA GLU A 106 28.48 3.33 -25.77
C GLU A 106 27.60 3.90 -24.65
N TRP A 107 26.39 4.31 -24.98
CA TRP A 107 25.33 4.61 -24.03
C TRP A 107 24.34 3.47 -23.98
N ARG A 108 23.85 3.14 -22.79
CA ARG A 108 22.80 2.16 -22.57
C ARG A 108 21.56 2.84 -22.02
N GLY A 109 20.42 2.52 -22.60
CA GLY A 109 19.13 3.07 -22.22
C GLY A 109 18.17 1.94 -21.89
N ARG A 110 17.40 2.13 -20.81
CA ARG A 110 16.36 1.22 -20.37
C ARG A 110 15.07 1.98 -20.16
N ALA A 111 13.95 1.45 -20.63
CA ALA A 111 12.62 2.00 -20.40
C ALA A 111 11.63 0.89 -20.07
N GLU A 112 10.69 1.16 -19.17
CA GLU A 112 9.69 0.20 -18.71
C GLU A 112 8.28 0.56 -19.18
N ILE A 113 7.43 -0.45 -19.34
CA ILE A 113 5.99 -0.34 -19.48
C ILE A 113 5.32 -1.24 -18.44
N ARG A 114 4.31 -0.71 -17.77
CA ARG A 114 3.57 -1.37 -16.70
C ARG A 114 2.15 -1.62 -17.17
N LEU A 115 1.67 -2.83 -16.94
CA LEU A 115 0.35 -3.30 -17.29
C LEU A 115 -0.39 -3.67 -16.01
N GLU A 116 -1.66 -3.29 -15.93
CA GLU A 116 -2.57 -3.58 -14.83
C GLU A 116 -3.92 -4.00 -15.40
N SER A 117 -4.47 -5.14 -14.97
CA SER A 117 -5.74 -5.64 -15.51
C SER A 117 -6.40 -6.68 -14.61
N LYS A 118 -7.73 -6.62 -14.53
CA LYS A 118 -8.57 -7.70 -13.99
C LYS A 118 -8.89 -8.78 -15.02
N ASP A 119 -8.72 -8.49 -16.32
CA ASP A 119 -8.83 -9.47 -17.40
C ASP A 119 -7.44 -10.07 -17.67
N PHE A 120 -7.17 -11.21 -17.05
CA PHE A 120 -5.87 -11.90 -17.16
C PHE A 120 -5.59 -12.41 -18.57
N LYS A 121 -6.64 -12.77 -19.32
CA LYS A 121 -6.49 -13.29 -20.69
C LYS A 121 -6.04 -12.16 -21.62
N ALA A 122 -6.75 -11.03 -21.57
CA ALA A 122 -6.39 -9.84 -22.33
C ALA A 122 -4.97 -9.36 -22.01
N ALA A 123 -4.64 -9.33 -20.72
CA ALA A 123 -3.34 -8.86 -20.28
C ALA A 123 -2.22 -9.81 -20.71
N SER A 124 -2.41 -11.13 -20.59
CA SER A 124 -1.47 -12.14 -21.09
C SER A 124 -1.26 -12.05 -22.61
N GLN A 125 -2.34 -11.83 -23.37
CA GLN A 125 -2.25 -11.61 -24.82
C GLN A 125 -1.43 -10.36 -25.16
N LEU A 126 -1.67 -9.24 -24.47
CA LEU A 126 -0.88 -8.03 -24.66
C LEU A 126 0.60 -8.24 -24.29
N VAL A 127 0.89 -8.92 -23.17
CA VAL A 127 2.26 -9.28 -22.79
C VAL A 127 2.95 -10.06 -23.91
N ASN A 128 2.28 -11.07 -24.48
CA ASN A 128 2.81 -11.85 -25.58
C ASN A 128 3.06 -11.01 -26.85
N GLU A 129 2.17 -10.08 -27.20
CA GLU A 129 2.41 -9.17 -28.33
C GLU A 129 3.61 -8.23 -28.08
N LEU A 130 3.74 -7.69 -26.87
CA LEU A 130 4.83 -6.77 -26.51
C LEU A 130 6.20 -7.47 -26.42
N GLN A 131 6.23 -8.76 -26.12
CA GLN A 131 7.47 -9.56 -26.01
C GLN A 131 8.29 -9.62 -27.31
N GLN A 132 7.74 -9.23 -28.46
CA GLN A 132 8.50 -9.10 -29.71
C GLN A 132 9.65 -8.09 -29.58
N ASN A 133 9.46 -7.02 -28.80
CA ASN A 133 10.44 -5.96 -28.61
C ASN A 133 10.87 -5.81 -27.15
N PHE A 134 10.02 -6.20 -26.20
CA PHE A 134 10.23 -6.03 -24.76
C PHE A 134 10.57 -7.35 -24.08
N GLN A 135 11.25 -7.27 -22.94
CA GLN A 135 11.48 -8.39 -22.04
C GLN A 135 10.55 -8.28 -20.83
N THR A 136 9.98 -9.39 -20.37
CA THR A 136 9.17 -9.42 -19.15
C THR A 136 10.09 -9.39 -17.92
N GLN A 137 9.94 -8.36 -17.09
CA GLN A 137 10.67 -8.22 -15.83
C GLN A 137 9.95 -8.95 -14.69
N SER A 138 8.64 -8.80 -14.60
CA SER A 138 7.85 -9.41 -13.54
C SER A 138 6.39 -9.51 -13.94
N ILE A 139 5.71 -10.56 -13.44
CA ILE A 139 4.25 -10.64 -13.42
C ILE A 139 3.84 -11.04 -12.01
N ASN A 140 2.97 -10.25 -11.40
CA ASN A 140 2.50 -10.43 -10.03
C ASN A 140 0.97 -10.35 -10.00
N PHE A 141 0.36 -11.00 -9.03
CA PHE A 141 -1.08 -10.99 -8.80
C PHE A 141 -1.39 -10.42 -7.42
N THR A 142 -2.41 -9.59 -7.36
CA THR A 142 -2.84 -8.91 -6.13
C THR A 142 -4.38 -8.90 -6.06
N VAL A 143 -4.89 -8.57 -4.87
CA VAL A 143 -6.29 -8.19 -4.71
C VAL A 143 -6.43 -6.73 -5.13
N SER A 144 -7.34 -6.48 -6.07
CA SER A 144 -7.69 -5.17 -6.58
C SER A 144 -8.13 -4.24 -5.46
N ASP A 145 -7.92 -2.93 -5.66
CA ASP A 145 -8.30 -1.92 -4.68
C ASP A 145 -9.78 -1.96 -4.31
N GLU A 146 -10.64 -2.29 -5.28
CA GLU A 146 -12.08 -2.43 -5.08
C GLU A 146 -12.41 -3.61 -4.14
N GLN A 147 -11.90 -4.79 -4.46
CA GLN A 147 -12.14 -6.00 -3.67
C GLN A 147 -11.50 -5.89 -2.29
N ARG A 148 -10.32 -5.27 -2.20
CA ARG A 148 -9.63 -4.99 -0.94
C ARG A 148 -10.48 -4.11 -0.03
N LYS A 149 -10.94 -2.94 -0.50
CA LYS A 149 -11.78 -2.02 0.28
C LYS A 149 -13.05 -2.70 0.78
N LYS A 150 -13.67 -3.52 -0.07
CA LYS A 150 -14.86 -4.30 0.33
C LYS A 150 -14.54 -5.23 1.51
N VAL A 151 -13.50 -6.04 1.38
CA VAL A 151 -13.12 -7.00 2.43
C VAL A 151 -12.63 -6.29 3.70
N GLU A 152 -11.88 -5.20 3.58
CA GLU A 152 -11.44 -4.39 4.71
C GLU A 152 -12.63 -3.87 5.54
N ASN A 153 -13.66 -3.33 4.89
CA ASN A 153 -14.87 -2.87 5.58
C ASN A 153 -15.58 -4.01 6.33
N GLU A 154 -15.67 -5.19 5.73
CA GLU A 154 -16.25 -6.38 6.38
C GLU A 154 -15.41 -6.80 7.61
N LEU A 155 -14.08 -6.78 7.46
CA LEU A 155 -13.15 -7.12 8.53
C LEU A 155 -13.10 -6.07 9.64
N MET A 156 -13.37 -4.80 9.37
CA MET A 156 -13.49 -3.76 10.41
C MET A 156 -14.67 -4.06 11.34
N VAL A 157 -15.81 -4.49 10.79
CA VAL A 157 -16.97 -4.91 11.59
C VAL A 157 -16.65 -6.16 12.40
N GLU A 158 -15.99 -7.14 11.78
CA GLU A 158 -15.59 -8.38 12.45
C GLU A 158 -14.57 -8.15 13.57
N ALA A 159 -13.54 -7.34 13.33
CA ALA A 159 -12.53 -6.97 14.33
C ALA A 159 -13.15 -6.20 15.50
N SER A 160 -14.13 -5.33 15.23
CA SER A 160 -14.87 -4.61 16.29
C SER A 160 -15.70 -5.56 17.15
N LYS A 161 -16.36 -6.56 16.55
CA LYS A 161 -17.08 -7.61 17.30
C LYS A 161 -16.12 -8.46 18.14
N ASN A 162 -14.98 -8.84 17.56
CA ASN A 162 -13.94 -9.59 18.28
C ASN A 162 -13.39 -8.79 19.47
N PHE A 163 -13.20 -7.48 19.31
CA PHE A 163 -12.83 -6.56 20.39
C PHE A 163 -13.89 -6.54 21.50
N GLN A 164 -15.17 -6.34 21.14
CA GLN A 164 -16.28 -6.32 22.09
C GLN A 164 -16.38 -7.64 22.88
N GLN A 165 -16.21 -8.77 22.21
CA GLN A 165 -16.21 -10.08 22.85
C GLN A 165 -15.08 -10.22 23.86
N ARG A 166 -13.84 -9.83 23.49
CA ARG A 166 -12.70 -9.85 24.42
C ARG A 166 -12.89 -8.90 25.60
N ALA A 167 -13.40 -7.69 25.34
CA ALA A 167 -13.72 -6.73 26.40
C ALA A 167 -14.75 -7.28 27.39
N GLN A 168 -15.80 -7.94 26.90
CA GLN A 168 -16.82 -8.57 27.73
C GLN A 168 -16.25 -9.73 28.56
N MET A 169 -15.43 -10.60 27.95
CA MET A 169 -14.74 -11.69 28.67
C MET A 169 -13.85 -11.16 29.80
N LEU A 170 -13.09 -10.10 29.55
CA LEU A 170 -12.23 -9.47 30.56
C LEU A 170 -13.06 -8.83 31.69
N THR A 171 -14.16 -8.17 31.36
CA THR A 171 -15.08 -7.57 32.35
C THR A 171 -15.63 -8.64 33.29
N GLN A 172 -16.07 -9.77 32.75
CA GLN A 172 -16.56 -10.90 33.55
C GLN A 172 -15.46 -11.55 34.40
N ALA A 173 -14.27 -11.78 33.82
CA ALA A 173 -13.14 -12.38 34.52
C ALA A 173 -12.66 -11.55 35.73
N TRP A 174 -12.86 -10.23 35.68
CA TRP A 174 -12.53 -9.31 36.76
C TRP A 174 -13.70 -9.02 37.72
N ASN A 175 -14.80 -9.79 37.62
CA ASN A 175 -16.01 -9.62 38.43
C ASN A 175 -16.60 -8.20 38.36
N LYS A 176 -16.52 -7.58 37.18
CA LYS A 176 -17.11 -6.27 36.91
C LYS A 176 -18.44 -6.46 36.17
N ASN A 177 -19.36 -5.51 36.37
CA ASN A 177 -20.71 -5.62 35.82
C ASN A 177 -20.79 -5.10 34.38
N GLN A 178 -20.00 -4.08 34.05
CA GLN A 178 -20.02 -3.42 32.75
C GLN A 178 -18.69 -2.74 32.45
N TYR A 179 -18.49 -2.34 31.19
CA TYR A 179 -17.35 -1.54 30.77
C TYR A 179 -17.81 -0.37 29.91
N THR A 180 -16.92 0.59 29.68
CA THR A 180 -17.13 1.67 28.70
C THR A 180 -15.93 1.76 27.78
N LEU A 181 -16.18 1.93 26.49
CA LEU A 181 -15.12 2.12 25.52
C LEU A 181 -14.48 3.50 25.74
N VAL A 182 -13.18 3.52 25.98
CA VAL A 182 -12.41 4.77 26.15
C VAL A 182 -11.85 5.20 24.80
N ASN A 183 -11.20 4.28 24.09
CA ASN A 183 -10.76 4.50 22.73
C ASN A 183 -10.78 3.19 21.92
N LEU A 184 -10.93 3.34 20.61
CA LEU A 184 -10.76 2.25 19.66
C LEU A 184 -10.04 2.79 18.43
N ASN A 185 -8.96 2.14 18.07
CA ASN A 185 -8.18 2.40 16.88
C ASN A 185 -8.24 1.15 16.00
N LEU A 186 -8.80 1.32 14.80
CA LEU A 186 -8.89 0.28 13.79
C LEU A 186 -7.84 0.55 12.73
N ASN A 187 -6.89 -0.37 12.56
CA ASN A 187 -5.85 -0.27 11.55
C ASN A 187 -6.01 -1.42 10.56
N THR A 188 -6.08 -1.07 9.28
CA THR A 188 -5.81 -2.01 8.20
C THR A 188 -4.29 -2.13 8.07
N ASN A 189 -3.77 -3.36 8.14
CA ASN A 189 -2.34 -3.54 7.84
C ASN A 189 -2.18 -3.48 6.32
N ASN A 190 -1.61 -2.39 5.80
CA ASN A 190 -1.20 -2.26 4.39
C ASN A 190 0.03 -3.13 4.04
N TYR A 191 0.23 -4.24 4.75
CA TYR A 191 1.33 -5.14 4.47
C TYR A 191 1.03 -5.85 3.15
N PHE A 192 1.73 -5.47 2.08
CA PHE A 192 1.79 -6.27 0.85
C PHE A 192 2.49 -7.58 1.22
N PRO A 193 1.75 -8.71 1.38
CA PRO A 193 2.39 -9.97 1.70
C PRO A 193 3.22 -10.35 0.48
N GLN A 194 4.55 -10.42 0.63
CA GLN A 194 5.39 -11.03 -0.40
C GLN A 194 4.83 -12.44 -0.66
N PRO A 195 4.57 -12.82 -1.93
CA PRO A 195 3.96 -14.09 -2.25
C PRO A 195 4.79 -15.23 -1.64
N VAL A 196 4.15 -15.99 -0.75
CA VAL A 196 4.76 -17.19 -0.15
C VAL A 196 4.79 -18.24 -1.25
N MET A 197 5.97 -18.42 -1.86
CA MET A 197 6.22 -19.50 -2.81
C MET A 197 5.97 -20.83 -2.11
N ARG A 198 4.80 -21.43 -2.33
CA ARG A 198 4.58 -22.85 -2.05
C ARG A 198 5.50 -23.61 -2.99
N ALA A 199 6.56 -24.21 -2.45
CA ALA A 199 7.40 -25.16 -3.17
C ALA A 199 6.56 -26.40 -3.53
N SER A 200 5.80 -26.32 -4.63
CA SER A 200 5.22 -27.49 -5.25
C SER A 200 6.35 -28.24 -5.95
N MET A 201 6.87 -29.24 -5.26
CA MET A 201 7.43 -30.44 -5.88
C MET A 201 6.39 -30.99 -6.87
N ALA A 202 6.49 -30.63 -8.15
CA ALA A 202 5.72 -31.26 -9.21
C ALA A 202 6.62 -31.47 -10.42
N LYS A 203 6.67 -32.74 -10.81
CA LYS A 203 7.59 -33.42 -11.70
C LYS A 203 7.69 -32.79 -13.09
N PHE A 204 8.89 -32.92 -13.67
CA PHE A 204 9.15 -32.85 -15.10
C PHE A 204 8.15 -33.70 -15.91
N ALA A 205 7.55 -33.09 -16.93
CA ALA A 205 7.12 -33.78 -18.15
C ALA A 205 7.21 -32.80 -19.34
N MET A 206 7.96 -33.21 -20.35
CA MET A 206 8.12 -32.57 -21.66
C MET A 206 6.83 -32.65 -22.50
N ALA A 207 6.51 -31.60 -23.25
CA ALA A 207 6.38 -31.59 -24.73
C ALA A 207 5.44 -30.48 -25.25
N GLU A 208 6.01 -29.66 -26.14
CA GLU A 208 5.50 -29.05 -27.38
C GLU A 208 4.16 -28.25 -27.41
N ALA A 209 4.25 -27.09 -28.08
CA ALA A 209 3.33 -25.92 -28.10
C ALA A 209 3.39 -25.09 -26.81
N ALA A 210 3.81 -23.82 -26.94
CA ALA A 210 3.93 -22.90 -25.81
C ALA A 210 2.63 -22.88 -25.00
N PRO A 211 2.60 -23.48 -23.79
CA PRO A 211 1.40 -23.46 -22.99
C PRO A 211 1.24 -22.03 -22.49
N ALA A 212 0.07 -21.42 -22.77
CA ALA A 212 -0.37 -20.29 -21.97
C ALA A 212 -0.38 -20.79 -20.52
N GLN A 213 0.55 -20.28 -19.73
CA GLN A 213 0.75 -20.73 -18.36
C GLN A 213 -0.59 -20.56 -17.63
N ASP A 214 -1.15 -21.64 -17.07
CA ASP A 214 -2.33 -21.54 -16.21
C ASP A 214 -1.94 -20.70 -14.99
N MET A 215 -2.31 -19.42 -15.04
CA MET A 215 -1.88 -18.46 -14.03
C MET A 215 -2.70 -18.66 -12.77
N ALA A 216 -2.16 -19.41 -11.81
CA ALA A 216 -2.72 -19.50 -10.47
C ALA A 216 -2.45 -18.17 -9.74
N ALA A 217 -3.39 -17.23 -9.81
CA ALA A 217 -3.26 -15.91 -9.22
C ALA A 217 -3.01 -15.94 -7.69
N GLY A 218 -3.37 -17.03 -7.02
CA GLY A 218 -3.16 -17.22 -5.58
C GLY A 218 -4.14 -16.41 -4.73
N GLU A 219 -3.87 -16.36 -3.43
CA GLU A 219 -4.67 -15.62 -2.46
C GLU A 219 -3.78 -14.66 -1.66
N SER A 220 -4.33 -13.50 -1.32
CA SER A 220 -3.73 -12.55 -0.37
C SER A 220 -4.48 -12.57 0.95
N LYS A 221 -3.74 -12.50 2.06
CA LYS A 221 -4.32 -12.31 3.39
C LYS A 221 -4.53 -10.82 3.65
N ILE A 222 -5.75 -10.43 4.00
CA ILE A 222 -6.09 -9.08 4.49
C ILE A 222 -6.37 -9.19 5.99
N THR A 223 -5.81 -8.28 6.78
CA THR A 223 -5.97 -8.24 8.24
C THR A 223 -6.34 -6.84 8.71
N VAL A 224 -7.33 -6.78 9.60
CA VAL A 224 -7.71 -5.57 10.34
C VAL A 224 -7.47 -5.80 11.83
N ASN A 225 -6.75 -4.87 12.45
CA ASN A 225 -6.45 -4.88 13.87
C ASN A 225 -7.32 -3.85 14.59
N ALA A 226 -7.89 -4.24 15.72
CA ALA A 226 -8.66 -3.42 16.63
C ALA A 226 -7.90 -3.31 17.95
N ASN A 227 -7.30 -2.14 18.19
CA ASN A 227 -6.55 -1.85 19.41
C ASN A 227 -7.26 -0.73 20.17
N GLY A 228 -7.49 -0.91 21.46
CA GLY A 228 -8.22 0.08 22.22
C GLY A 228 -8.15 -0.18 23.70
N SER A 229 -8.85 0.65 24.45
CA SER A 229 -8.93 0.57 25.89
C SER A 229 -10.37 0.68 26.34
N ILE A 230 -10.68 -0.09 27.37
CA ILE A 230 -11.95 -0.08 28.06
C ILE A 230 -11.71 0.33 29.50
N GLN A 231 -12.69 0.98 30.12
CA GLN A 231 -12.72 1.22 31.55
C GLN A 231 -13.80 0.35 32.17
N PHE A 232 -13.43 -0.46 33.17
CA PHE A 232 -14.44 -1.19 33.94
C PHE A 232 -15.26 -0.24 34.81
N LYS A 233 -16.53 -0.59 35.01
CA LYS A 233 -17.40 0.04 36.00
C LYS A 233 -17.77 -0.98 37.07
#